data_AF-A0A7C6A0U0-F1
#
_entry.id   AF-A0A7C6A0U0-F1
#
_cell.length_a   1.000
_cell.length_b   1.000
_cell.length_c   1.000
_cell.angle_alpha   90.00
_cell.angle_beta   90.00
_cell.angle_gamma   90.00
#
_symmetry.space_group_name_H-M   'P 1'
#
loop_
_entity.id
_entity.type
_entity.pdbx_description
1 polymer ?
#
loop_
_entity_poly.entity_id
_entity_poly.type
_entity_poly.pdbx_seq_one_letter_code
_entity_poly.pdbx_strand_id
1 'polypeptide(L)'
;MRARDDIGKVAVARRRSAWSLGAIECVLLAGLGCTPLAAQTVELGPPPIAPGYSIPKQTQRRLATAPSAGAGWFETSSRELVRYFYASMLVGTRTEPMNWTGSVTGCNPGTTSQAYRDAVASRINWFRGMAGVPAGIVLDPALNSKSQDAALMMSANRQLSHNPPTSWACYTAAGAEAASRSNLCYWYGPFDDPGCVEAYMEDAGAKNSAVGHRRWLLNPQTDVMATGDVAETGTWPNRR
;
A
#
# COMPACT_ATOMS: atom_id res chain seq x y z
N MET A 1 -16.35 24.41 15.86
CA MET A 1 -15.65 25.21 14.82
C MET A 1 -14.14 25.06 14.97
N ARG A 2 -13.53 24.24 14.11
CA ARG A 2 -12.26 24.47 13.39
C ARG A 2 -11.86 23.15 12.73
N ALA A 3 -11.99 23.14 11.41
CA ALA A 3 -11.47 22.12 10.52
C ALA A 3 -9.94 22.07 10.62
N ARG A 4 -9.37 20.87 10.51
CA ARG A 4 -7.95 20.67 10.20
C ARG A 4 -7.89 19.93 8.88
N ASP A 5 -7.88 20.72 7.81
CA ASP A 5 -7.39 20.31 6.50
C ASP A 5 -5.86 20.27 6.60
N ASP A 6 -5.27 19.07 6.64
CA ASP A 6 -3.85 18.89 6.34
C ASP A 6 -3.68 17.66 5.44
N ILE A 7 -3.95 17.91 4.16
CA ILE A 7 -3.54 17.05 3.06
C ILE A 7 -2.05 17.34 2.85
N GLY A 8 -1.21 16.42 3.30
CA GLY A 8 0.24 16.45 3.09
C GLY A 8 0.58 16.42 1.60
N LYS A 9 0.83 17.59 1.02
CA LYS A 9 1.70 17.77 -0.15
C LYS A 9 3.01 18.39 0.34
N VAL A 10 4.16 17.81 0.04
CA VAL A 10 5.42 18.58 -0.04
C VAL A 10 6.25 18.10 -1.23
N ALA A 11 6.25 18.93 -2.27
CA ALA A 11 7.29 18.97 -3.28
C ALA A 11 8.45 19.82 -2.74
N VAL A 12 9.69 19.31 -2.82
CA VAL A 12 10.89 20.13 -2.58
C VAL A 12 11.62 20.31 -3.91
N ALA A 13 11.42 21.48 -4.52
CA ALA A 13 12.35 22.04 -5.48
C ALA A 13 13.46 22.76 -4.72
N ARG A 14 14.72 22.34 -4.89
CA ARG A 14 15.87 23.16 -4.51
C ARG A 14 16.66 23.52 -5.76
N ARG A 15 16.55 24.80 -6.14
CA ARG A 15 17.57 25.51 -6.91
C ARG A 15 18.89 25.48 -6.11
N ARG A 16 20.00 25.22 -6.77
CA ARG A 16 21.31 25.72 -6.33
C ARG A 16 22.02 26.40 -7.49
N SER A 17 22.32 27.65 -7.23
CA SER A 17 23.11 28.60 -7.99
C SER A 17 24.56 28.12 -8.16
N ALA A 18 25.09 28.27 -9.37
CA ALA A 18 26.49 28.15 -9.66
C ALA A 18 27.29 29.26 -8.98
N TRP A 19 28.39 28.90 -8.32
CA TRP A 19 29.50 29.79 -8.00
C TRP A 19 30.74 29.20 -8.69
N SER A 20 31.32 29.96 -9.59
CA SER A 20 32.57 29.67 -10.29
C SER A 20 33.69 30.51 -9.68
N LEU A 21 34.64 29.85 -9.03
CA LEU A 21 36.00 30.30 -8.72
C LEU A 21 36.86 29.09 -9.08
N GLY A 22 37.74 29.13 -10.08
CA GLY A 22 38.94 29.94 -10.11
C GLY A 22 40.12 28.98 -9.89
N ALA A 23 40.74 28.55 -10.98
CA ALA A 23 41.78 27.53 -11.02
C ALA A 23 43.08 27.98 -10.32
N ILE A 24 43.70 27.08 -9.57
CA ILE A 24 45.13 27.09 -9.25
C ILE A 24 45.63 25.65 -9.41
N GLU A 25 46.39 25.42 -10.48
CA GLU A 25 47.27 24.26 -10.61
C GLU A 25 48.45 24.40 -9.64
N CYS A 26 48.83 23.30 -8.99
CA CYS A 26 50.20 23.16 -8.49
C CYS A 26 50.60 21.68 -8.37
N VAL A 27 51.40 21.27 -9.36
CA VAL A 27 52.60 20.43 -9.27
C VAL A 27 52.53 19.03 -8.64
N LEU A 28 52.88 18.07 -9.50
CA LEU A 28 53.22 16.67 -9.29
C LEU A 28 54.17 16.41 -8.11
N LEU A 29 53.81 15.43 -7.27
CA LEU A 29 54.76 14.62 -6.50
C LEU A 29 54.29 13.15 -6.52
N ALA A 30 55.14 12.29 -7.06
CA ALA A 30 54.98 10.85 -7.10
C ALA A 30 55.22 10.22 -5.73
N GLY A 31 54.41 9.24 -5.34
CA GLY A 31 54.71 8.39 -4.18
C GLY A 31 53.53 7.55 -3.68
N LEU A 32 53.74 6.24 -3.69
CA LEU A 32 53.05 5.18 -2.93
C LEU A 32 51.64 4.78 -3.40
N GLY A 33 51.59 3.59 -4.02
CA GLY A 33 50.36 2.90 -4.39
C GLY A 33 49.51 2.55 -3.17
N CYS A 34 48.32 3.14 -3.12
CA CYS A 34 47.25 2.72 -2.24
C CYS A 34 46.33 1.80 -3.04
N THR A 35 46.37 0.49 -2.76
CA THR A 35 45.39 -0.46 -3.28
C THR A 35 44.00 -0.08 -2.76
N PRO A 36 42.96 0.03 -3.59
CA PRO A 36 41.61 0.26 -3.09
C PRO A 36 41.15 -0.97 -2.32
N LEU A 37 40.61 -0.77 -1.11
CA LEU A 37 39.82 -1.77 -0.43
C LEU A 37 38.62 -2.07 -1.34
N ALA A 38 38.59 -3.26 -1.93
CA ALA A 38 37.41 -3.75 -2.62
C ALA A 38 36.25 -3.74 -1.61
N ALA A 39 35.19 -3.00 -1.93
CA ALA A 39 33.95 -3.06 -1.18
C ALA A 39 33.43 -4.50 -1.26
N GLN A 40 33.46 -5.22 -0.13
CA GLN A 40 32.78 -6.50 -0.04
C GLN A 40 31.28 -6.21 -0.09
N THR A 41 30.67 -6.40 -1.25
CA THR A 41 29.22 -6.48 -1.37
C THR A 41 28.79 -7.69 -0.55
N VAL A 42 28.01 -7.47 0.51
CA VAL A 42 27.38 -8.56 1.27
C VAL A 42 26.38 -9.23 0.33
N GLU A 43 26.81 -10.32 -0.29
CA GLU A 43 25.95 -11.17 -1.11
C GLU A 43 25.17 -12.08 -0.16
N LEU A 44 23.88 -11.78 0.01
CA LEU A 44 22.98 -12.65 0.76
C LEU A 44 22.64 -13.85 -0.12
N GLY A 45 22.84 -15.05 0.42
CA GLY A 45 22.52 -16.31 -0.26
C GLY A 45 21.03 -16.47 -0.62
N PRO A 46 20.68 -17.53 -1.36
CA PRO A 46 19.30 -17.74 -1.81
C PRO A 46 18.31 -17.79 -0.63
N PRO A 47 17.10 -17.24 -0.80
CA PRO A 47 16.12 -17.18 0.27
C PRO A 47 15.73 -18.59 0.73
N PRO A 48 15.52 -18.80 2.04
CA PRO A 48 15.10 -20.10 2.55
C PRO A 48 13.71 -20.47 2.02
N ILE A 49 13.59 -21.70 1.50
CA ILE A 49 12.32 -22.26 1.03
C ILE A 49 11.57 -22.79 2.26
N ALA A 50 10.36 -22.28 2.50
CA ALA A 50 9.53 -22.73 3.61
C ALA A 50 9.14 -24.21 3.43
N PRO A 51 9.35 -25.08 4.45
CA PRO A 51 8.90 -26.47 4.38
C PRO A 51 7.37 -26.53 4.33
N GLY A 52 6.81 -27.43 3.52
CA GLY A 52 5.37 -27.68 3.44
C GLY A 52 4.82 -28.10 4.81
N TYR A 53 3.89 -27.31 5.35
CA TYR A 53 3.33 -27.54 6.68
C TYR A 53 1.96 -28.23 6.59
N SER A 54 1.84 -29.42 7.17
CA SER A 54 0.57 -30.00 7.58
C SER A 54 0.16 -29.39 8.92
N ILE A 55 -1.09 -28.90 9.03
CA ILE A 55 -1.58 -28.24 10.25
C ILE A 55 -1.92 -29.30 11.31
N PRO A 56 -1.23 -29.34 12.48
CA PRO A 56 -1.68 -30.14 13.60
C PRO A 56 -2.79 -29.39 14.35
N LYS A 57 -3.87 -30.10 14.73
CA LYS A 57 -4.88 -29.58 15.66
C LYS A 57 -4.22 -29.31 17.02
N GLN A 58 -3.97 -28.05 17.37
CA GLN A 58 -3.43 -27.69 18.68
C GLN A 58 -4.52 -27.37 19.70
N THR A 59 -4.41 -28.06 20.82
CA THR A 59 -5.09 -27.88 22.09
C THR A 59 -4.83 -26.49 22.66
N GLN A 60 -5.88 -25.84 23.17
CA GLN A 60 -5.85 -24.48 23.71
C GLN A 60 -4.88 -24.36 24.89
N ARG A 61 -3.70 -23.78 24.66
CA ARG A 61 -2.81 -23.28 25.71
C ARG A 61 -3.10 -21.80 25.89
N ARG A 62 -3.35 -21.38 27.13
CA ARG A 62 -3.69 -20.00 27.52
C ARG A 62 -2.81 -18.99 26.79
N LEU A 63 -3.45 -18.09 26.05
CA LEU A 63 -2.86 -16.92 25.43
C LEU A 63 -2.12 -16.13 26.51
N ALA A 64 -0.80 -16.00 26.37
CA ALA A 64 -0.07 -14.97 27.07
C ALA A 64 -0.66 -13.63 26.62
N THR A 65 -1.05 -12.79 27.59
CA THR A 65 -1.54 -11.44 27.36
C THR A 65 -0.60 -10.74 26.39
N ALA A 66 -1.16 -10.27 25.26
CA ALA A 66 -0.40 -9.53 24.26
C ALA A 66 0.37 -8.39 24.95
N PRO A 67 1.67 -8.21 24.68
CA PRO A 67 2.40 -7.10 25.25
C PRO A 67 1.71 -5.81 24.85
N SER A 68 1.44 -4.97 25.85
CA SER A 68 0.91 -3.63 25.66
C SER A 68 1.82 -2.82 24.75
N ALA A 69 1.21 -2.06 23.85
CA ALA A 69 1.84 -1.15 22.90
C ALA A 69 2.94 -0.28 23.55
N GLY A 70 4.20 -0.64 23.33
CA GLY A 70 5.35 0.23 23.57
C GLY A 70 5.70 1.12 22.38
N ALA A 71 5.16 0.81 21.18
CA ALA A 71 5.63 1.46 19.96
C ALA A 71 4.61 1.50 18.79
N GLY A 72 3.45 0.88 18.92
CA GLY A 72 2.42 0.88 17.87
C GLY A 72 2.71 -0.03 16.67
N TRP A 73 3.80 -0.81 16.67
CA TRP A 73 4.10 -1.87 15.69
C TRP A 73 4.16 -3.27 16.36
N PHE A 74 4.33 -4.33 15.57
CA PHE A 74 4.21 -5.72 16.06
C PHE A 74 5.55 -6.29 16.54
N GLU A 75 5.49 -7.18 17.53
CA GLU A 75 6.64 -7.96 17.99
C GLU A 75 6.96 -9.05 16.97
N THR A 76 8.14 -8.96 16.35
CA THR A 76 8.56 -9.84 15.27
C THR A 76 9.63 -10.87 15.68
N SER A 77 10.18 -10.78 16.90
CA SER A 77 11.15 -11.76 17.43
C SER A 77 10.50 -13.09 17.82
N SER A 78 9.18 -13.13 18.00
CA SER A 78 8.43 -14.35 18.31
C SER A 78 7.78 -14.94 17.06
N ARG A 79 8.28 -16.09 16.61
CA ARG A 79 7.71 -16.83 15.47
C ARG A 79 6.21 -17.13 15.66
N GLU A 80 5.78 -17.46 16.88
CA GLU A 80 4.36 -17.73 17.15
C GLU A 80 3.50 -16.47 17.02
N LEU A 81 3.98 -15.30 17.47
CA LEU A 81 3.25 -14.05 17.29
C LEU A 81 3.17 -13.66 15.82
N VAL A 82 4.27 -13.76 15.07
CA VAL A 82 4.28 -13.49 13.63
C VAL A 82 3.30 -14.42 12.89
N ARG A 83 3.32 -15.72 13.20
CA ARG A 83 2.38 -16.69 12.63
C ARG A 83 0.93 -16.35 12.97
N TYR A 84 0.67 -15.95 14.22
CA TYR A 84 -0.66 -15.56 14.66
C TYR A 84 -1.17 -14.34 13.88
N PHE A 85 -0.41 -13.25 13.81
CA PHE A 85 -0.80 -12.04 13.07
C PHE A 85 -0.96 -12.31 11.57
N TYR A 86 -0.04 -13.09 10.98
CA TYR A 86 -0.16 -13.52 9.57
C TYR A 86 -1.47 -14.27 9.32
N ALA A 87 -1.79 -15.25 10.17
CA ALA A 87 -3.00 -16.06 10.01
C ALA A 87 -4.29 -15.26 10.25
N SER A 88 -4.32 -14.36 11.25
CA SER A 88 -5.54 -13.66 11.63
C SER A 88 -5.79 -12.37 10.83
N MET A 89 -4.75 -11.61 10.49
CA MET A 89 -4.90 -10.28 9.89
C MET A 89 -4.70 -10.28 8.38
N LEU A 90 -3.75 -11.07 7.86
CA LEU A 90 -3.48 -11.14 6.43
C LEU A 90 -4.28 -12.27 5.78
N VAL A 91 -4.01 -13.52 6.14
CA VAL A 91 -4.66 -14.68 5.51
C VAL A 91 -6.14 -14.74 5.85
N GLY A 92 -6.50 -14.55 7.13
CA GLY A 92 -7.86 -14.65 7.62
C GLY A 92 -8.83 -13.63 7.03
N THR A 93 -8.32 -12.56 6.42
CA THR A 93 -9.14 -11.48 5.83
C THR A 93 -9.21 -11.55 4.30
N ARG A 94 -8.43 -12.41 3.63
CA ARG A 94 -8.36 -12.47 2.15
C ARG A 94 -9.69 -12.72 1.47
N THR A 95 -10.56 -13.50 2.11
CA THR A 95 -11.84 -13.92 1.55
C THR A 95 -13.02 -13.15 2.13
N GLU A 96 -12.78 -12.02 2.80
CA GLU A 96 -13.87 -11.19 3.33
C GLU A 96 -14.72 -10.66 2.17
N PRO A 97 -16.04 -10.96 2.11
CA PRO A 97 -16.86 -10.56 0.98
C PRO A 97 -17.04 -9.04 0.89
N MET A 98 -16.79 -8.49 -0.29
CA MET A 98 -16.95 -7.06 -0.56
C MET A 98 -18.36 -6.54 -0.28
N ASN A 99 -19.39 -7.34 -0.66
CA ASN A 99 -20.80 -7.00 -0.52
C ASN A 99 -21.11 -5.57 -1.01
N TRP A 100 -20.57 -5.23 -2.19
CA TRP A 100 -20.75 -3.93 -2.80
C TRP A 100 -22.21 -3.72 -3.22
N THR A 101 -22.79 -2.58 -2.86
CA THR A 101 -24.21 -2.26 -3.07
C THR A 101 -24.48 -1.35 -4.27
N GLY A 102 -23.43 -0.95 -4.99
CA GLY A 102 -23.53 0.01 -6.09
C GLY A 102 -23.86 -0.62 -7.45
N SER A 103 -23.75 0.18 -8.49
CA SER A 103 -23.95 -0.22 -9.88
C SER A 103 -23.13 0.63 -10.83
N VAL A 104 -22.37 -0.01 -11.72
CA VAL A 104 -21.62 0.67 -12.79
C VAL A 104 -22.58 1.29 -13.80
N THR A 105 -23.57 0.53 -14.28
CA THR A 105 -24.55 0.99 -15.27
C THR A 105 -25.36 2.20 -14.79
N GLY A 106 -25.73 2.23 -13.52
CA GLY A 106 -26.49 3.33 -12.92
C GLY A 106 -25.65 4.49 -12.39
N CYS A 107 -24.31 4.45 -12.55
CA CYS A 107 -23.38 5.35 -11.88
C CYS A 107 -23.65 5.53 -10.38
N ASN A 108 -24.03 4.44 -9.71
CA ASN A 108 -24.25 4.43 -8.26
C ASN A 108 -23.00 3.90 -7.56
N PRO A 109 -22.26 4.73 -6.80
CA PRO A 109 -21.06 4.29 -6.11
C PRO A 109 -21.34 3.25 -5.05
N GLY A 110 -22.54 3.25 -4.43
CA GLY A 110 -22.89 2.37 -3.34
C GLY A 110 -21.86 2.40 -2.20
N THR A 111 -21.74 1.28 -1.49
CA THR A 111 -20.71 1.06 -0.45
C THR A 111 -20.30 -0.40 -0.41
N THR A 112 -19.13 -0.69 0.14
CA THR A 112 -18.75 -2.04 0.59
C THR A 112 -19.32 -2.34 1.98
N SER A 113 -19.20 -3.59 2.46
CA SER A 113 -19.53 -3.91 3.86
C SER A 113 -18.54 -3.29 4.85
N GLN A 114 -18.95 -3.13 6.11
CA GLN A 114 -18.04 -2.71 7.17
C GLN A 114 -16.93 -3.74 7.40
N ALA A 115 -17.29 -5.03 7.41
CA ALA A 115 -16.34 -6.12 7.58
C ALA A 115 -15.25 -6.12 6.49
N TYR A 116 -15.61 -5.83 5.23
CA TYR A 116 -14.63 -5.68 4.15
C TYR A 116 -13.67 -4.52 4.39
N ARG A 117 -14.18 -3.34 4.80
CA ARG A 117 -13.31 -2.20 5.13
C ARG A 117 -12.41 -2.49 6.33
N ASP A 118 -12.91 -3.20 7.33
CA ASP A 118 -12.12 -3.63 8.49
C ASP A 118 -11.03 -4.63 8.06
N ALA A 119 -11.33 -5.52 7.11
CA ALA A 119 -10.35 -6.40 6.47
C ALA A 119 -9.26 -5.59 5.75
N VAL A 120 -9.61 -4.58 4.93
CA VAL A 120 -8.64 -3.69 4.28
C VAL A 120 -7.72 -3.04 5.32
N ALA A 121 -8.28 -2.42 6.36
CA ALA A 121 -7.51 -1.79 7.43
C ALA A 121 -6.60 -2.79 8.15
N SER A 122 -7.11 -3.97 8.49
CA SER A 122 -6.35 -5.03 9.16
C SER A 122 -5.12 -5.45 8.34
N ARG A 123 -5.27 -5.57 7.02
CA ARG A 123 -4.19 -5.93 6.09
C ARG A 123 -3.12 -4.84 6.00
N ILE A 124 -3.54 -3.58 5.87
CA ILE A 124 -2.61 -2.42 5.89
C ILE A 124 -1.83 -2.40 7.21
N ASN A 125 -2.52 -2.59 8.33
CA ASN A 125 -1.96 -2.56 9.67
C ASN A 125 -0.99 -3.72 9.88
N TRP A 126 -1.26 -4.89 9.31
CA TRP A 126 -0.33 -6.02 9.31
C TRP A 126 0.99 -5.66 8.64
N PHE A 127 0.97 -5.15 7.41
CA PHE A 127 2.20 -4.78 6.71
C PHE A 127 2.97 -3.67 7.43
N ARG A 128 2.28 -2.64 7.93
CA ARG A 128 2.90 -1.56 8.69
C ARG A 128 3.54 -2.09 9.98
N GLY A 129 2.78 -2.84 10.78
CA GLY A 129 3.24 -3.40 12.05
C GLY A 129 4.42 -4.36 11.90
N MET A 130 4.43 -5.18 10.84
CA MET A 130 5.56 -6.07 10.54
C MET A 130 6.81 -5.33 10.05
N ALA A 131 6.64 -4.16 9.42
CA ALA A 131 7.72 -3.32 8.92
C ALA A 131 8.28 -2.33 9.97
N GLY A 132 7.80 -2.38 11.23
CA GLY A 132 8.20 -1.42 12.27
C GLY A 132 7.60 -0.02 12.08
N VAL A 133 6.54 0.09 11.28
CA VAL A 133 5.76 1.32 11.09
C VAL A 133 4.55 1.28 12.03
N PRO A 134 4.16 2.40 12.69
CA PRO A 134 2.95 2.45 13.49
C PRO A 134 1.74 1.92 12.72
N ALA A 135 1.17 0.83 13.21
CA ALA A 135 0.17 0.04 12.50
C ALA A 135 -1.21 0.68 12.53
N GLY A 136 -1.55 1.45 13.56
CA GLY A 136 -2.94 1.84 13.86
C GLY A 136 -3.55 2.93 12.96
N ILE A 137 -3.65 2.71 11.65
CA ILE A 137 -4.44 3.59 10.79
C ILE A 137 -5.94 3.40 11.06
N VAL A 138 -6.72 4.44 10.79
CA VAL A 138 -8.19 4.38 10.75
C VAL A 138 -8.70 4.74 9.36
N LEU A 139 -9.83 4.15 8.95
CA LEU A 139 -10.49 4.50 7.70
C LEU A 139 -11.51 5.61 7.94
N ASP A 140 -11.35 6.74 7.24
CA ASP A 140 -12.26 7.87 7.33
C ASP A 140 -13.51 7.66 6.45
N PRO A 141 -14.74 7.71 7.00
CA PRO A 141 -15.95 7.48 6.23
C PRO A 141 -16.21 8.47 5.09
N ALA A 142 -15.83 9.75 5.26
CA ALA A 142 -16.04 10.77 4.22
C ALA A 142 -15.05 10.55 3.06
N LEU A 143 -13.80 10.20 3.37
CA LEU A 143 -12.81 9.84 2.37
C LEU A 143 -13.15 8.50 1.70
N ASN A 144 -13.72 7.52 2.42
CA ASN A 144 -14.23 6.27 1.82
C ASN A 144 -15.28 6.57 0.73
N SER A 145 -16.20 7.50 1.00
CA SER A 145 -17.19 7.91 -0.02
C SER A 145 -16.54 8.45 -1.28
N LYS A 146 -15.50 9.29 -1.15
CA LYS A 146 -14.78 9.83 -2.32
C LYS A 146 -13.97 8.74 -3.04
N SER A 147 -13.34 7.83 -2.30
CA SER A 147 -12.64 6.68 -2.88
C SER A 147 -13.59 5.74 -3.61
N GLN A 148 -14.82 5.59 -3.12
CA GLN A 148 -15.85 4.77 -3.79
C GLN A 148 -16.29 5.40 -5.13
N ASP A 149 -16.45 6.73 -5.19
CA ASP A 149 -16.64 7.45 -6.46
C ASP A 149 -15.47 7.20 -7.42
N ALA A 150 -14.23 7.30 -6.92
CA ALA A 150 -13.04 7.05 -7.74
C ALA A 150 -13.02 5.63 -8.30
N ALA A 151 -13.28 4.62 -7.47
CA ALA A 151 -13.33 3.22 -7.88
C ALA A 151 -14.41 2.97 -8.94
N LEU A 152 -15.59 3.60 -8.79
CA LEU A 152 -16.65 3.56 -9.79
C LEU A 152 -16.21 4.18 -11.12
N MET A 153 -15.57 5.34 -11.09
CA MET A 153 -15.03 6.00 -12.28
C MET A 153 -14.02 5.11 -13.01
N MET A 154 -13.08 4.50 -12.30
CA MET A 154 -12.11 3.57 -12.90
C MET A 154 -12.81 2.37 -13.55
N SER A 155 -13.78 1.79 -12.84
CA SER A 155 -14.53 0.60 -13.29
C SER A 155 -15.40 0.90 -14.52
N ALA A 156 -16.15 2.00 -14.51
CA ALA A 156 -17.03 2.43 -15.61
C ALA A 156 -16.27 2.69 -16.92
N ASN A 157 -14.99 3.08 -16.82
CA ASN A 157 -14.15 3.40 -17.97
C ASN A 157 -13.13 2.29 -18.28
N ARG A 158 -13.08 1.21 -17.47
CA ARG A 158 -12.12 0.09 -17.58
C ARG A 158 -10.66 0.57 -17.70
N GLN A 159 -10.33 1.63 -16.97
CA GLN A 159 -9.04 2.31 -17.06
C GLN A 159 -8.66 2.93 -15.72
N LEU A 160 -7.37 2.87 -15.38
CA LEU A 160 -6.80 3.59 -14.24
C LEU A 160 -6.23 4.95 -14.67
N SER A 161 -6.52 5.99 -13.91
CA SER A 161 -5.91 7.31 -14.08
C SER A 161 -5.90 8.07 -12.76
N HIS A 162 -4.75 8.64 -12.37
CA HIS A 162 -4.69 9.61 -11.27
C HIS A 162 -5.23 10.99 -11.67
N ASN A 163 -5.44 11.24 -12.96
CA ASN A 163 -6.00 12.49 -13.49
C ASN A 163 -7.15 12.15 -14.45
N PRO A 164 -8.28 11.62 -13.96
CA PRO A 164 -9.38 11.23 -14.83
C PRO A 164 -9.95 12.48 -15.52
N PRO A 165 -10.13 12.47 -16.86
CA PRO A 165 -10.76 13.58 -17.56
C PRO A 165 -12.25 13.67 -17.21
N THR A 166 -12.80 14.89 -17.25
CA THR A 166 -14.23 15.15 -16.99
C THR A 166 -15.18 14.46 -17.97
N SER A 167 -14.66 13.95 -19.09
CA SER A 167 -15.41 13.19 -20.09
C SER A 167 -15.63 11.71 -19.73
N TRP A 168 -15.05 11.22 -18.64
CA TRP A 168 -15.25 9.84 -18.19
C TRP A 168 -16.69 9.54 -17.80
N ALA A 169 -17.13 8.32 -18.06
CA ALA A 169 -18.39 7.82 -17.53
C ALA A 169 -18.37 7.86 -15.98
N CYS A 170 -19.51 8.19 -15.38
CA CYS A 170 -19.68 8.31 -13.93
C CYS A 170 -18.71 9.31 -13.25
N TYR A 171 -18.17 10.28 -14.00
CA TYR A 171 -17.25 11.27 -13.44
C TYR A 171 -17.90 12.07 -12.31
N THR A 172 -17.20 12.17 -11.18
CA THR A 172 -17.47 13.16 -10.14
C THR A 172 -16.18 13.91 -9.79
N ALA A 173 -16.30 15.18 -9.41
CA ALA A 173 -15.14 15.96 -8.96
C ALA A 173 -14.51 15.35 -7.69
N ALA A 174 -15.32 14.77 -6.80
CA ALA A 174 -14.88 14.11 -5.59
C ALA A 174 -14.09 12.82 -5.88
N GLY A 175 -14.56 12.00 -6.81
CA GLY A 175 -13.85 10.82 -7.29
C GLY A 175 -12.55 11.16 -8.01
N ALA A 176 -12.53 12.23 -8.81
CA ALA A 176 -11.30 12.73 -9.43
C ALA A 176 -10.28 13.22 -8.39
N GLU A 177 -10.74 13.94 -7.35
CA GLU A 177 -9.88 14.34 -6.23
C GLU A 177 -9.28 13.12 -5.53
N ALA A 178 -10.10 12.12 -5.20
CA ALA A 178 -9.64 10.89 -4.56
C ALA A 178 -8.67 10.12 -5.45
N ALA A 179 -8.96 9.93 -6.74
CA ALA A 179 -8.07 9.26 -7.69
C ALA A 179 -6.66 9.88 -7.73
N SER A 180 -6.57 11.21 -7.66
CA SER A 180 -5.28 11.92 -7.63
C SER A 180 -4.48 11.72 -6.32
N ARG A 181 -5.11 11.13 -5.30
CA ARG A 181 -4.58 10.94 -3.94
C ARG A 181 -4.75 9.51 -3.42
N SER A 182 -4.91 8.56 -4.33
CA SER A 182 -5.08 7.15 -3.99
C SER A 182 -4.03 6.31 -4.69
N ASN A 183 -3.64 5.20 -4.07
CA ASN A 183 -3.15 4.06 -4.82
C ASN A 183 -4.31 3.50 -5.66
N LEU A 184 -4.04 3.13 -6.91
CA LEU A 184 -5.07 2.62 -7.82
C LEU A 184 -4.68 1.24 -8.32
N CYS A 185 -5.60 0.30 -8.24
CA CYS A 185 -5.46 -1.04 -8.75
C CYS A 185 -6.66 -1.39 -9.61
N TYR A 186 -6.45 -2.34 -10.49
CA TYR A 186 -7.52 -2.96 -11.24
C TYR A 186 -7.18 -4.44 -11.40
N TRP A 187 -8.18 -5.28 -11.21
CA TRP A 187 -8.07 -6.71 -11.43
C TRP A 187 -9.32 -7.19 -12.15
N TYR A 188 -9.13 -8.21 -12.98
CA TYR A 188 -10.24 -8.89 -13.62
C TYR A 188 -10.42 -10.26 -12.94
N GLY A 189 -11.66 -10.58 -12.53
CA GLY A 189 -12.04 -11.89 -11.98
C GLY A 189 -11.89 -12.06 -10.47
N PRO A 190 -11.91 -13.32 -9.97
CA PRO A 190 -11.77 -13.59 -8.55
C PRO A 190 -10.51 -12.95 -8.00
N PHE A 191 -10.66 -12.26 -6.87
CA PHE A 191 -9.60 -11.49 -6.25
C PHE A 191 -9.67 -11.61 -4.73
N ASP A 192 -8.68 -12.29 -4.16
CA ASP A 192 -8.60 -12.59 -2.72
C ASP A 192 -7.65 -11.61 -2.01
N ASP A 193 -7.78 -10.32 -2.31
CA ASP A 193 -6.97 -9.25 -1.71
C ASP A 193 -7.82 -7.98 -1.49
N PRO A 194 -8.58 -7.90 -0.38
CA PRO A 194 -9.36 -6.72 -0.07
C PRO A 194 -8.53 -5.44 -0.14
N GLY A 195 -9.00 -4.47 -0.93
CA GLY A 195 -8.32 -3.18 -1.13
C GLY A 195 -7.02 -3.25 -1.94
N CYS A 196 -6.72 -4.37 -2.59
CA CYS A 196 -5.47 -4.60 -3.33
C CYS A 196 -4.20 -4.40 -2.49
N VAL A 197 -4.29 -4.60 -1.17
CA VAL A 197 -3.22 -4.26 -0.24
C VAL A 197 -1.98 -5.10 -0.52
N GLU A 198 -2.12 -6.40 -0.76
CA GLU A 198 -0.98 -7.26 -1.11
C GLU A 198 -0.40 -6.88 -2.47
N ALA A 199 -1.24 -6.59 -3.47
CA ALA A 199 -0.77 -6.14 -4.78
C ALA A 199 0.03 -4.82 -4.70
N TYR A 200 -0.41 -3.85 -3.90
CA TYR A 200 0.33 -2.63 -3.64
C TYR A 200 1.63 -2.87 -2.87
N MET A 201 1.65 -3.88 -1.99
CA MET A 201 2.84 -4.24 -1.24
C MET A 201 3.82 -5.07 -2.05
N GLU A 202 3.40 -5.85 -3.04
CA GLU A 202 4.27 -6.50 -4.03
C GLU A 202 4.81 -5.45 -5.03
N ASP A 203 3.95 -4.51 -5.42
CA ASP A 203 4.24 -3.40 -6.33
C ASP A 203 4.87 -3.87 -7.65
N ALA A 204 4.34 -4.99 -8.18
CA ALA A 204 4.88 -5.64 -9.36
C ALA A 204 4.69 -4.79 -10.63
N GLY A 205 5.60 -4.95 -11.59
CA GLY A 205 5.50 -4.36 -12.93
C GLY A 205 6.60 -3.35 -13.23
N ALA A 206 7.01 -3.28 -14.50
CA ALA A 206 8.15 -2.46 -14.93
C ALA A 206 7.97 -0.96 -14.65
N LYS A 207 6.72 -0.47 -14.59
CA LYS A 207 6.40 0.94 -14.29
C LYS A 207 6.40 1.27 -12.79
N ASN A 208 6.58 0.26 -11.94
CA ASN A 208 6.50 0.36 -10.48
C ASN A 208 7.88 0.25 -9.81
N SER A 209 8.97 0.46 -10.55
CA SER A 209 10.35 0.38 -10.02
C SER A 209 10.62 1.35 -8.85
N ALA A 210 9.89 2.46 -8.78
CA ALA A 210 9.96 3.43 -7.68
C ALA A 210 9.18 3.01 -6.42
N VAL A 211 8.46 1.88 -6.48
CA VAL A 211 7.67 1.26 -5.41
C VAL A 211 6.72 2.23 -4.72
N GLY A 212 6.03 3.03 -5.54
CA GLY A 212 5.19 4.14 -5.08
C GLY A 212 4.05 3.69 -4.18
N HIS A 213 3.37 2.59 -4.54
CA HIS A 213 2.22 2.10 -3.80
C HIS A 213 2.63 1.58 -2.42
N ARG A 214 3.72 0.79 -2.37
CA ARG A 214 4.31 0.30 -1.12
C ARG A 214 4.74 1.45 -0.21
N ARG A 215 5.40 2.46 -0.78
CA ARG A 215 5.87 3.64 -0.03
C ARG A 215 4.72 4.42 0.60
N TRP A 216 3.57 4.51 -0.07
CA TRP A 216 2.38 5.17 0.46
C TRP A 216 1.77 4.41 1.63
N LEU A 217 1.63 3.08 1.52
CA LEU A 217 1.11 2.23 2.60
C LEU A 217 2.01 2.26 3.85
N LEU A 218 3.34 2.30 3.65
CA LEU A 218 4.33 2.31 4.73
C LEU A 218 4.74 3.72 5.19
N ASN A 219 4.06 4.78 4.77
CA ASN A 219 4.38 6.14 5.22
C ASN A 219 4.09 6.28 6.74
N PRO A 220 5.10 6.53 7.60
CA PRO A 220 4.89 6.51 9.05
C PRO A 220 3.98 7.61 9.58
N GLN A 221 3.83 8.72 8.85
CA GLN A 221 3.00 9.85 9.27
C GLN A 221 1.52 9.70 8.88
N THR A 222 1.17 8.66 8.12
CA THR A 222 -0.21 8.43 7.71
C THR A 222 -0.93 7.65 8.79
N ASP A 223 -1.89 8.31 9.45
CA ASP A 223 -2.76 7.71 10.48
C ASP A 223 -4.21 7.54 10.01
N VAL A 224 -4.58 8.20 8.92
CA VAL A 224 -5.92 8.16 8.33
C VAL A 224 -5.80 7.77 6.86
N MET A 225 -6.59 6.78 6.45
CA MET A 225 -6.69 6.34 5.06
C MET A 225 -8.17 6.17 4.66
N ALA A 226 -8.39 5.74 3.43
CA ALA A 226 -9.70 5.38 2.93
C ALA A 226 -9.61 4.28 1.89
N THR A 227 -10.71 3.56 1.68
CA THR A 227 -10.85 2.55 0.63
C THR A 227 -12.15 2.75 -0.12
N GLY A 228 -12.13 2.38 -1.39
CA GLY A 228 -13.29 2.34 -2.27
C GLY A 228 -13.07 1.23 -3.27
N ASP A 229 -14.06 0.35 -3.40
CA ASP A 229 -13.88 -0.90 -4.12
C ASP A 229 -15.17 -1.23 -4.85
N VAL A 230 -15.04 -1.57 -6.13
CA VAL A 230 -16.15 -1.90 -7.01
C VAL A 230 -15.91 -3.30 -7.55
N ALA A 231 -16.87 -4.19 -7.36
CA ALA A 231 -16.83 -5.49 -8.02
C ALA A 231 -16.99 -5.28 -9.54
N GLU A 232 -16.17 -5.95 -10.33
CA GLU A 232 -16.32 -5.90 -11.78
C GLU A 232 -17.72 -6.41 -12.16
N THR A 233 -18.39 -5.65 -13.03
CA THR A 233 -19.66 -6.08 -13.64
C THR A 233 -19.43 -6.21 -15.15
N GLY A 234 -19.54 -7.43 -15.68
CA GLY A 234 -19.51 -7.68 -17.12
C GLY A 234 -18.75 -8.93 -17.54
N THR A 235 -18.89 -9.29 -18.82
CA THR A 235 -18.10 -10.33 -19.46
C THR A 235 -16.72 -9.79 -19.84
N TRP A 236 -15.73 -10.66 -19.65
CA TRP A 236 -14.33 -10.46 -20.01
C TRP A 236 -14.18 -10.11 -21.49
N PRO A 237 -13.56 -8.97 -21.84
CA PRO A 237 -13.05 -8.79 -23.19
C PRO A 237 -11.97 -9.85 -23.39
N ASN A 238 -12.13 -10.70 -24.41
CA ASN A 238 -11.22 -11.81 -24.70
C ASN A 238 -9.75 -11.38 -24.56
N ARG A 239 -8.99 -12.16 -23.77
CA ARG A 239 -7.53 -12.00 -23.60
C ARG A 239 -6.89 -11.92 -24.98
N ARG A 240 -6.29 -10.78 -25.31
CA ARG A 240 -5.30 -10.67 -26.37
C ARG A 240 -3.92 -10.59 -25.74
#